data_AF-A0A7Y3B7I3-F1
#
_entry.id   AF-A0A7Y3B7I3-F1
#
_cell.length_a   1.000
_cell.length_b   1.000
_cell.length_c   1.000
_cell.angle_alpha   90.00
_cell.angle_beta   90.00
_cell.angle_gamma   90.00
#
_symmetry.space_group_name_H-M   'P 1'
#
loop_
_entity.id
_entity.type
_entity.pdbx_description
1 polymer ?
#
loop_
_entity_poly.entity_id
_entity_poly.type
_entity_poly.pdbx_seq_one_letter_code
_entity_poly.pdbx_strand_id
1 'polypeptide(L)' 'MPNDLPIIIQGGMGVAVSGWRLANAVSSEGQLGVVSGTALDAVLARRLQHGDPG' A
#
# COMPACT_ATOMS: atom_id res chain seq x y z
N MET A 1 6.64 26.23 -0.99
CA MET A 1 5.36 26.71 -0.44
C MET A 1 4.79 25.60 0.43
N PRO A 2 4.69 25.75 1.76
CA PRO A 2 4.09 24.72 2.60
C PRO A 2 2.57 24.91 2.59
N ASN A 3 1.90 24.57 1.48
CA ASN A 3 0.44 24.45 1.41
C ASN A 3 -0.08 23.62 0.21
N ASP A 4 0.77 22.88 -0.48
CA ASP A 4 0.32 22.07 -1.62
C ASP A 4 -0.21 20.73 -1.08
N LEU A 5 -1.54 20.61 -1.04
CA LEU A 5 -2.21 19.34 -0.80
C LEU A 5 -1.88 18.36 -1.94
N PRO A 6 -1.82 17.06 -1.65
CA PRO A 6 -1.57 16.05 -2.66
C PRO A 6 -2.63 16.12 -3.77
N ILE A 7 -2.19 16.25 -5.01
CA ILE A 7 -3.05 16.29 -6.20
C ILE A 7 -3.50 14.87 -6.55
N ILE A 8 -2.66 13.88 -6.25
CA ILE A 8 -2.95 12.46 -6.43
C ILE A 8 -3.13 11.81 -5.06
N ILE A 9 -4.25 11.09 -4.94
CA ILE A 9 -4.52 10.19 -3.81
C ILE A 9 -4.65 8.78 -4.37
N GLN A 10 -3.63 7.95 -4.13
CA GLN A 10 -3.72 6.51 -4.40
C GLN A 10 -4.44 5.85 -3.22
N GLY A 11 -5.71 5.50 -3.41
CA GLY A 11 -6.54 4.89 -2.38
C GLY A 11 -6.21 3.43 -2.10
N GLY A 12 -6.59 2.95 -0.92
CA GLY A 12 -6.51 1.54 -0.56
C GLY A 12 -7.47 0.71 -1.42
N MET A 13 -6.95 -0.16 -2.28
CA MET A 13 -7.76 -1.02 -3.16
C MET A 13 -7.81 -2.45 -2.60
N GLY A 14 -9.00 -2.91 -2.23
CA GLY A 14 -9.32 -4.32 -1.98
C GLY A 14 -8.36 -5.11 -1.07
N VAL A 15 -8.38 -6.44 -1.21
CA VAL A 15 -7.51 -7.36 -0.48
C VAL A 15 -6.21 -7.52 -1.25
N ALA A 16 -5.08 -7.20 -0.61
CA ALA A 16 -3.72 -7.34 -1.17
C ALA A 16 -3.41 -6.59 -2.48
N VAL A 17 -4.24 -5.66 -2.96
CA VAL A 17 -4.00 -4.93 -4.22
C VAL A 17 -3.03 -3.77 -4.03
N SER A 18 -3.28 -2.89 -3.04
CA SER A 18 -2.39 -1.75 -2.75
C SER A 18 -1.56 -1.95 -1.49
N GLY A 19 -0.36 -2.50 -1.67
CA GLY A 19 0.63 -2.69 -0.59
C GLY A 19 1.59 -1.52 -0.42
N TRP A 20 2.49 -1.63 0.56
CA TRP A 20 3.46 -0.60 0.94
C TRP A 20 4.37 -0.13 -0.20
N ARG A 21 4.68 -0.98 -1.19
CA ARG A 21 5.54 -0.61 -2.32
C ARG A 21 4.91 0.48 -3.19
N LEU A 22 3.62 0.35 -3.52
CA LEU A 22 2.88 1.35 -4.28
C LEU A 22 2.66 2.62 -3.47
N ALA A 23 2.23 2.48 -2.21
CA ALA A 23 2.03 3.63 -1.34
C ALA A 23 3.32 4.43 -1.14
N ASN A 24 4.47 3.76 -0.98
CA ASN A 24 5.77 4.43 -0.88
C ASN A 24 6.17 5.13 -2.18
N ALA A 25 5.98 4.49 -3.34
CA ALA A 25 6.25 5.13 -4.62
C ALA A 25 5.43 6.42 -4.79
N VAL A 26 4.14 6.40 -4.43
CA VAL A 26 3.27 7.59 -4.49
C VAL A 26 3.70 8.65 -3.47
N SER A 27 3.96 8.27 -2.22
CA SER A 27 4.38 9.21 -1.17
C SER A 27 5.77 9.82 -1.42
N SER A 28 6.68 9.08 -2.04
CA SER A 28 8.01 9.58 -2.41
C SER A 28 7.97 10.68 -3.47
N GLU A 29 6.91 10.73 -4.28
CA GLU A 29 6.64 11.80 -5.26
C GLU A 29 5.85 12.98 -4.64
N GLY A 30 5.77 13.05 -3.31
CA GLY A 30 5.05 14.12 -2.59
C GLY A 30 3.53 14.02 -2.66
N GLN A 31 2.99 12.87 -3.10
CA GLN A 31 1.56 12.60 -3.19
C GLN A 31 1.08 11.77 -1.97
N LEU A 32 -0.21 11.40 -1.93
CA LEU A 32 -0.75 10.58 -0.83
C LEU A 32 -0.93 9.13 -1.25
N GLY A 33 -0.04 8.25 -0.77
CA GLY A 33 -0.16 6.80 -0.91
C GLY A 33 -0.83 6.15 0.30
N VAL A 34 -1.78 5.23 0.06
CA VAL A 34 -2.49 4.48 1.11
C VAL A 34 -2.23 2.97 0.97
N VAL A 35 -1.87 2.33 2.09
CA VAL A 35 -1.78 0.87 2.20
C VAL A 35 -3.16 0.31 2.55
N SER A 36 -3.67 -0.63 1.75
CA SER A 36 -4.94 -1.29 2.08
C SER A 36 -4.74 -2.26 3.24
N GLY A 37 -5.52 -2.07 4.30
CA GLY A 37 -5.58 -2.98 5.46
C GLY A 37 -6.65 -4.07 5.31
N THR A 38 -7.37 -4.14 4.19
CA THR A 38 -8.49 -5.07 4.02
C THR A 38 -8.01 -6.52 4.09
N ALA A 39 -8.56 -7.28 5.04
CA ALA A 39 -8.22 -8.69 5.32
C ALA A 39 -6.70 -8.94 5.51
N LEU A 40 -5.99 -7.99 6.14
CA LEU A 40 -4.54 -8.07 6.33
C LEU A 40 -4.10 -9.33 7.10
N ASP A 41 -4.92 -9.80 8.03
CA ASP A 41 -4.75 -11.06 8.76
C ASP A 41 -4.71 -12.28 7.81
N ALA A 42 -5.69 -12.38 6.91
CA ALA A 42 -5.74 -13.45 5.91
C ALA A 42 -4.60 -13.32 4.88
N VAL A 43 -4.25 -12.09 4.48
CA VAL A 43 -3.12 -11.82 3.57
C VAL A 43 -1.79 -12.23 4.20
N LEU A 44 -1.56 -11.88 5.47
CA LEU A 44 -0.35 -12.25 6.19
C LEU A 44 -0.24 -13.78 6.33
N ALA A 45 -1.31 -14.43 6.79
CA ALA A 45 -1.34 -15.89 6.92
C ALA A 45 -1.08 -16.57 5.57
N ARG A 46 -1.71 -16.09 4.49
CA ARG A 46 -1.52 -16.66 3.15
C ARG A 46 -0.11 -16.42 2.61
N ARG A 47 0.54 -15.29 2.90
CA ARG A 47 1.94 -15.05 2.51
C ARG A 47 2.88 -16.01 3.22
N LEU A 48 2.73 -16.19 4.53
CA LEU A 48 3.53 -17.13 5.31
C LEU A 48 3.36 -18.57 4.82
N GLN A 49 2.16 -18.97 4.41
CA GLN A 49 1.90 -20.30 3.85
C GLN A 49 2.65 -20.58 2.55
N HIS A 50 2.94 -19.56 1.73
CA HIS A 50 3.73 -19.76 0.51
C HIS A 50 5.22 -20.01 0.80
N GLY A 51 5.66 -19.79 2.05
CA GLY A 51 7.05 -19.88 2.43
C GLY A 51 7.90 -18.78 1.79
N ASP A 52 9.19 -18.80 2.11
CA ASP A 52 10.16 -17.96 1.44
C ASP A 52 10.57 -18.61 0.10
N PRO A 53 10.85 -17.82 -0.96
CA PRO A 53 11.43 -18.35 -2.18
C PRO A 53 12.79 -19.00 -1.88
N GLY A 54 12.92 -20.30 -2.14
CA GLY A 54 14.10 -21.12 -1.89
C GLY A 54 13.81 -22.60 -2.10
#